data_AF-A0A1Q4DX70-F1
#
_entry.id   AF-A0A1Q4DX70-F1
#
_cell.length_a   1.000
_cell.length_b   1.000
_cell.length_c   1.000
_cell.angle_alpha   90.00
_cell.angle_beta   90.00
_cell.angle_gamma   90.00
#
_symmetry.space_group_name_H-M   'P 1'
#
loop_
_entity.id
_entity.type
_entity.pdbx_description
1 polymer ?
#
loop_
_entity_poly.entity_id
_entity_poly.type
_entity_poly.pdbx_seq_one_letter_code
_entity_poly.pdbx_strand_id
1 'polypeptide(L)'
;MPSPDAAFEVVRKGYDQAQVEAHLRRLDADVRILTTDRDAALDQAAQLNRELDDSRARADRLRAQVRTLVSPQQSVQGMSERMRSMLRLAEDEVAEMLARAETEVNRRVREAEQKAEQIVADAQNEVATVRLAVRADAETAERQRAELRAALEADRLASAQAIAEADAAAEHERTRLRTEQESELRAAAEKLAAATAEAEQARAQAWSESEARRALVEEDFFIAMDQRRKEALTALVAEQESTRRITAEMRASAAAEARSLVEDARRTAAQIVADAQRRVAELVALRGRLAEQLDGTRAVLASTVGDLGRPVEGEITTPAAVTPDAGLPQSDPQPVAELPVDAPEPSPESAPAAETAPVRDTVTASAADAPAGDSNGHSASTTASSTTAAADTVRTPTPTRRTPSPARR
;
A
#
# COMPACT_ATOMS: atom_id res chain seq x y z
N MET A 1 71.40 -57.57 -157.03
CA MET A 1 71.98 -58.76 -157.68
C MET A 1 70.85 -59.64 -158.18
N PRO A 2 70.63 -59.75 -159.50
CA PRO A 2 69.84 -60.83 -160.09
C PRO A 2 70.70 -62.08 -160.32
N SER A 3 70.04 -63.25 -160.41
CA SER A 3 70.58 -64.59 -160.71
C SER A 3 71.54 -65.21 -159.67
N PRO A 4 71.67 -66.56 -159.61
CA PRO A 4 70.82 -67.61 -160.21
C PRO A 4 69.93 -68.29 -159.12
N ASP A 5 68.94 -69.16 -159.37
CA ASP A 5 68.48 -69.87 -160.56
C ASP A 5 66.96 -69.68 -160.73
N ALA A 6 66.49 -69.38 -161.95
CA ALA A 6 65.06 -69.33 -162.30
C ALA A 6 64.80 -69.79 -163.75
N ALA A 7 65.63 -70.71 -164.26
CA ALA A 7 65.39 -71.37 -165.53
C ALA A 7 64.39 -72.51 -165.33
N PHE A 8 63.29 -72.50 -166.09
CA PHE A 8 62.27 -73.55 -166.03
C PHE A 8 62.79 -74.86 -166.64
N GLU A 9 62.40 -76.00 -166.08
CA GLU A 9 62.87 -77.32 -166.52
C GLU A 9 62.20 -77.76 -167.84
N VAL A 10 62.98 -78.26 -168.80
CA VAL A 10 62.49 -78.60 -170.17
C VAL A 10 62.26 -80.10 -170.32
N VAL A 11 61.00 -80.48 -170.52
CA VAL A 11 60.57 -81.84 -170.83
C VAL A 11 60.57 -82.07 -172.35
N ARG A 12 60.47 -83.34 -172.76
CA ARG A 12 60.55 -83.85 -174.14
C ARG A 12 59.71 -83.09 -175.20
N LYS A 13 58.71 -82.30 -174.79
CA LYS A 13 58.16 -81.16 -175.54
C LYS A 13 57.72 -80.01 -174.60
N GLY A 14 58.66 -79.14 -174.20
CA GLY A 14 58.36 -77.84 -173.57
C GLY A 14 58.70 -77.75 -172.07
N TYR A 15 58.60 -76.54 -171.51
CA TYR A 15 58.87 -76.26 -170.09
C TYR A 15 57.82 -76.87 -169.15
N ASP A 16 58.19 -77.19 -167.90
CA ASP A 16 57.26 -77.70 -166.88
C ASP A 16 56.16 -76.68 -166.53
N GLN A 17 54.93 -77.05 -166.88
CA GLN A 17 53.73 -76.26 -166.66
C GLN A 17 53.46 -75.99 -165.17
N ALA A 18 53.74 -76.94 -164.28
CA ALA A 18 53.47 -76.77 -162.85
C ALA A 18 54.42 -75.73 -162.22
N GLN A 19 55.71 -75.77 -162.61
CA GLN A 19 56.72 -74.80 -162.19
C GLN A 19 56.40 -73.38 -162.71
N VAL A 20 55.96 -73.27 -163.97
CA VAL A 20 55.54 -71.98 -164.57
C VAL A 20 54.28 -71.43 -163.89
N GLU A 21 53.25 -72.24 -163.63
CA GLU A 21 52.04 -71.80 -162.91
C GLU A 21 52.33 -71.39 -161.46
N ALA A 22 53.30 -72.01 -160.78
CA ALA A 22 53.73 -71.58 -159.46
C ALA A 22 54.44 -70.22 -159.50
N HIS A 23 55.32 -70.00 -160.50
CA HIS A 23 56.01 -68.73 -160.66
C HIS A 23 55.09 -67.59 -161.10
N LEU A 24 54.15 -67.84 -162.02
CA LEU A 24 53.13 -66.86 -162.42
C LEU A 24 52.22 -66.48 -161.24
N ARG A 25 51.76 -67.45 -160.43
CA ARG A 25 51.02 -67.15 -159.20
C ARG A 25 51.82 -66.32 -158.20
N ARG A 26 53.14 -66.49 -158.13
CA ARG A 26 54.02 -65.64 -157.32
C ARG A 26 54.14 -64.23 -157.89
N LEU A 27 54.37 -64.09 -159.20
CA LEU A 27 54.38 -62.79 -159.87
C LEU A 27 53.04 -62.05 -159.73
N ASP A 28 51.91 -62.73 -159.87
CA ASP A 28 50.58 -62.16 -159.63
C ASP A 28 50.40 -61.70 -158.17
N ALA A 29 50.95 -62.44 -157.21
CA ALA A 29 50.96 -62.03 -155.80
C ALA A 29 51.87 -60.80 -155.57
N ASP A 30 53.09 -60.81 -156.11
CA ASP A 30 54.05 -59.70 -156.00
C ASP A 30 53.52 -58.43 -156.69
N VAL A 31 52.88 -58.55 -157.86
CA VAL A 31 52.19 -57.44 -158.54
C VAL A 31 51.01 -56.93 -157.72
N ARG A 32 50.20 -57.80 -157.11
CA ARG A 32 49.11 -57.39 -156.21
C ARG A 32 49.63 -56.64 -154.98
N ILE A 33 50.72 -57.11 -154.38
CA ILE A 33 51.39 -56.43 -153.26
C ILE A 33 51.87 -55.05 -153.73
N LEU A 34 52.61 -54.97 -154.83
CA LEU A 34 53.09 -53.68 -155.38
C LEU A 34 51.96 -52.71 -155.76
N THR A 35 50.81 -53.19 -156.27
CA THR A 35 49.65 -52.32 -156.48
C THR A 35 49.05 -51.86 -155.16
N THR A 36 49.00 -52.72 -154.14
CA THR A 36 48.48 -52.36 -152.81
C THR A 36 49.40 -51.35 -152.13
N ASP A 37 50.72 -51.54 -152.20
CA ASP A 37 51.73 -50.62 -151.67
C ASP A 37 51.72 -49.27 -152.40
N ARG A 38 51.59 -49.28 -153.73
CA ARG A 38 51.43 -48.06 -154.54
C ARG A 38 50.17 -47.31 -154.14
N ASP A 39 49.04 -48.01 -154.03
CA ASP A 39 47.74 -47.38 -153.74
C ASP A 39 47.74 -46.85 -152.30
N ALA A 40 48.33 -47.57 -151.34
CA ALA A 40 48.59 -47.09 -149.98
C ALA A 40 49.52 -45.86 -149.95
N ALA A 41 50.56 -45.82 -150.79
CA ALA A 41 51.45 -44.66 -150.91
C ALA A 41 50.74 -43.44 -151.55
N LEU A 42 49.82 -43.66 -152.49
CA LEU A 42 48.97 -42.61 -153.06
C LEU A 42 47.99 -42.07 -152.02
N ASP A 43 47.36 -42.93 -151.21
CA ASP A 43 46.50 -42.54 -150.09
C ASP A 43 47.29 -41.75 -149.03
N GLN A 44 48.50 -42.18 -148.68
CA GLN A 44 49.40 -41.45 -147.78
C GLN A 44 49.78 -40.08 -148.36
N ALA A 45 50.12 -39.99 -149.65
CA ALA A 45 50.40 -38.71 -150.30
C ALA A 45 49.16 -37.79 -150.33
N ALA A 46 47.96 -38.34 -150.56
CA ALA A 46 46.70 -37.61 -150.50
C ALA A 46 46.34 -37.17 -149.07
N GLN A 47 46.72 -37.94 -148.04
CA GLN A 47 46.58 -37.55 -146.64
C GLN A 47 47.58 -36.45 -146.27
N LEU A 48 48.86 -36.60 -146.61
CA LEU A 48 49.90 -35.60 -146.33
C LEU A 48 49.58 -34.25 -147.00
N ASN A 49 49.08 -34.25 -148.25
CA ASN A 49 48.62 -33.02 -148.90
C ASN A 49 47.44 -32.38 -148.16
N ARG A 50 46.46 -33.18 -147.72
CA ARG A 50 45.36 -32.68 -146.88
C ARG A 50 45.89 -32.08 -145.58
N GLU A 51 46.74 -32.78 -144.84
CA GLU A 51 47.36 -32.28 -143.59
C GLU A 51 48.20 -31.02 -143.81
N LEU A 52 48.88 -30.90 -144.96
CA LEU A 52 49.69 -29.75 -145.32
C LEU A 52 48.82 -28.54 -145.67
N ASP A 53 47.74 -28.72 -146.42
CA ASP A 53 46.77 -27.65 -146.67
C ASP A 53 45.99 -27.25 -145.40
N ASP A 54 45.69 -28.21 -144.54
CA ASP A 54 45.15 -27.96 -143.20
C ASP A 54 46.15 -27.19 -142.32
N SER A 55 47.45 -27.49 -142.43
CA SER A 55 48.52 -26.75 -141.75
C SER A 55 48.69 -25.33 -142.29
N ARG A 56 48.54 -25.13 -143.60
CA ARG A 56 48.52 -23.81 -144.25
C ARG A 56 47.30 -23.02 -143.81
N ALA A 57 46.10 -23.61 -143.86
CA ALA A 57 44.88 -22.99 -143.37
C ALA A 57 44.95 -22.66 -141.87
N ARG A 58 45.56 -23.52 -141.04
CA ARG A 58 45.87 -23.23 -139.63
C ARG A 58 46.87 -22.08 -139.50
N ALA A 59 47.96 -22.09 -140.27
CA ALA A 59 48.96 -21.01 -140.26
C ALA A 59 48.39 -19.67 -140.72
N ASP A 60 47.47 -19.67 -141.70
CA ASP A 60 46.82 -18.46 -142.20
C ASP A 60 45.71 -17.98 -141.26
N ARG A 61 44.98 -18.87 -140.58
CA ARG A 61 44.12 -18.51 -139.43
C ARG A 61 44.93 -17.93 -138.27
N LEU A 62 46.07 -18.52 -137.93
CA LEU A 62 46.99 -18.01 -136.90
C LEU A 62 47.61 -16.67 -137.31
N ARG A 63 48.01 -16.50 -138.57
CA ARG A 63 48.46 -15.20 -139.11
C ARG A 63 47.34 -14.18 -139.13
N ALA A 64 46.10 -14.57 -139.42
CA ALA A 64 44.93 -13.68 -139.34
C ALA A 64 44.60 -13.30 -137.90
N GLN A 65 44.66 -14.24 -136.95
CA GLN A 65 44.51 -13.99 -135.51
C GLN A 65 45.63 -13.08 -134.99
N VAL A 66 46.90 -13.38 -135.28
CA VAL A 66 48.04 -12.52 -134.93
C VAL A 66 47.89 -11.16 -135.61
N ARG A 67 47.51 -11.08 -136.89
CA ARG A 67 47.23 -9.80 -137.57
C ARG A 67 46.03 -9.06 -136.98
N THR A 68 45.10 -9.74 -136.32
CA THR A 68 43.97 -9.14 -135.60
C THR A 68 44.40 -8.61 -134.23
N LEU A 69 45.22 -9.38 -133.49
CA LEU A 69 45.84 -9.01 -132.21
C LEU A 69 46.90 -7.90 -132.34
N VAL A 70 47.60 -7.86 -133.49
CA VAL A 70 48.62 -6.87 -133.86
C VAL A 70 48.00 -5.75 -134.74
N SER A 71 46.71 -5.83 -135.07
CA SER A 71 46.01 -4.74 -135.78
C SER A 71 45.96 -3.49 -134.90
N PRO A 72 46.29 -2.29 -135.40
CA PRO A 72 46.23 -1.03 -134.64
C PRO A 72 44.84 -0.61 -134.13
N GLN A 73 43.82 -1.48 -134.21
CA GLN A 73 42.48 -1.28 -133.64
C GLN A 73 42.34 -1.82 -132.21
N GLN A 74 43.41 -2.38 -131.64
CA GLN A 74 43.57 -2.57 -130.20
C GLN A 74 44.78 -1.78 -129.69
N SER A 75 44.75 -0.45 -129.87
CA SER A 75 45.79 0.40 -129.27
C SER A 75 45.79 0.26 -127.74
N VAL A 76 46.98 0.23 -127.14
CA VAL A 76 47.16 0.25 -125.68
C VAL A 76 46.50 1.50 -125.07
N GLN A 77 46.40 2.57 -125.86
CA GLN A 77 45.63 3.77 -125.57
C GLN A 77 44.13 3.47 -125.40
N GLY A 78 43.48 2.81 -126.36
CA GLY A 78 42.04 2.48 -126.31
C GLY A 78 41.67 1.38 -125.31
N MET A 79 42.66 0.60 -124.84
CA MET A 79 42.48 -0.35 -123.74
C MET A 79 42.63 0.33 -122.37
N SER A 80 43.56 1.26 -122.24
CA SER A 80 43.66 2.13 -121.06
C SER A 80 42.53 3.17 -120.97
N GLU A 81 41.98 3.65 -122.09
CA GLU A 81 40.77 4.49 -122.11
C GLU A 81 39.51 3.71 -121.70
N ARG A 82 39.34 2.46 -122.16
CA ARG A 82 38.23 1.61 -121.68
C ARG A 82 38.39 1.18 -120.24
N MET A 83 39.61 0.90 -119.77
CA MET A 83 39.85 0.69 -118.33
C MET A 83 39.59 1.96 -117.51
N ARG A 84 40.01 3.15 -117.97
CA ARG A 84 39.66 4.43 -117.33
C ARG A 84 38.15 4.68 -117.33
N SER A 85 37.44 4.30 -118.40
CA SER A 85 35.97 4.43 -118.49
C SER A 85 35.24 3.45 -117.55
N MET A 86 35.71 2.20 -117.45
CA MET A 86 35.17 1.21 -116.51
C MET A 86 35.51 1.55 -115.05
N LEU A 87 36.72 2.05 -114.78
CA LEU A 87 37.10 2.57 -113.46
C LEU A 87 36.25 3.78 -113.09
N ARG A 88 36.04 4.72 -114.01
CA ARG A 88 35.16 5.88 -113.78
C ARG A 88 33.71 5.47 -113.55
N LEU A 89 33.18 4.53 -114.32
CA LEU A 89 31.84 3.97 -114.07
C LEU A 89 31.75 3.26 -112.72
N ALA A 90 32.82 2.58 -112.28
CA ALA A 90 32.89 1.96 -110.96
C ALA A 90 33.05 3.00 -109.84
N GLU A 91 33.78 4.10 -110.06
CA GLU A 91 33.86 5.26 -109.16
C GLU A 91 32.50 5.94 -109.04
N ASP A 92 31.77 6.12 -110.15
CA ASP A 92 30.42 6.68 -110.19
C ASP A 92 29.40 5.74 -109.49
N GLU A 93 29.46 4.42 -109.71
CA GLU A 93 28.62 3.42 -109.02
C GLU A 93 28.95 3.34 -107.51
N VAL A 94 30.22 3.44 -107.12
CA VAL A 94 30.63 3.52 -105.71
C VAL A 94 30.16 4.84 -105.08
N ALA A 95 30.26 5.97 -105.79
CA ALA A 95 29.71 7.24 -105.33
C ALA A 95 28.19 7.18 -105.16
N GLU A 96 27.47 6.52 -106.06
CA GLU A 96 26.02 6.31 -105.93
C GLU A 96 25.69 5.35 -104.76
N MET A 97 26.42 4.25 -104.60
CA MET A 97 26.26 3.35 -103.45
C MET A 97 26.53 4.07 -102.12
N LEU A 98 27.56 4.92 -102.05
CA LEU A 98 27.87 5.72 -100.86
C LEU A 98 26.77 6.75 -100.58
N ALA A 99 26.27 7.46 -101.59
CA ALA A 99 25.16 8.40 -101.43
C ALA A 99 23.85 7.71 -101.00
N ARG A 100 23.53 6.55 -101.57
CA ARG A 100 22.41 5.70 -101.14
C ARG A 100 22.60 5.20 -99.70
N ALA A 101 23.81 4.78 -99.32
CA ALA A 101 24.12 4.34 -97.97
C ALA A 101 24.03 5.48 -96.96
N GLU A 102 24.54 6.68 -97.29
CA GLU A 102 24.47 7.87 -96.45
C GLU A 102 23.02 8.33 -96.24
N THR A 103 22.19 8.34 -97.29
CA THR A 103 20.76 8.67 -97.16
C THR A 103 20.00 7.65 -96.31
N GLU A 104 20.29 6.35 -96.44
CA GLU A 104 19.71 5.27 -95.61
C GLU A 104 20.18 5.33 -94.15
N VAL A 105 21.46 5.63 -93.89
CA VAL A 105 21.99 5.86 -92.54
C VAL A 105 21.31 7.08 -91.91
N ASN A 106 21.26 8.21 -92.62
CA ASN A 106 20.59 9.42 -92.15
C ASN A 106 19.08 9.20 -91.89
N ARG A 107 18.41 8.38 -92.70
CA ARG A 107 17.01 7.96 -92.44
C ARG A 107 16.91 7.16 -91.14
N ARG A 108 17.76 6.15 -90.94
CA ARG A 108 17.75 5.31 -89.73
C ARG A 108 18.12 6.10 -88.47
N VAL A 109 19.05 7.05 -88.56
CA VAL A 109 19.41 7.95 -87.44
C VAL A 109 18.19 8.79 -87.06
N ARG A 110 17.54 9.47 -88.00
CA ARG A 110 16.31 10.24 -87.73
C ARG A 110 15.17 9.39 -87.16
N GLU A 111 14.98 8.17 -87.66
CA GLU A 111 13.99 7.23 -87.12
C GLU A 111 14.34 6.73 -85.71
N ALA A 112 15.63 6.65 -85.35
CA ALA A 112 16.08 6.31 -84.01
C ALA A 112 15.95 7.51 -83.05
N GLU A 113 16.30 8.71 -83.50
CA GLU A 113 16.12 9.97 -82.77
C GLU A 113 14.65 10.20 -82.43
N GLN A 114 13.74 10.12 -83.42
CA GLN A 114 12.29 10.25 -83.20
C GLN A 114 11.73 9.22 -82.21
N LYS A 115 12.23 7.97 -82.25
CA LYS A 115 11.84 6.94 -81.27
C LYS A 115 12.38 7.24 -79.87
N ALA A 116 13.61 7.75 -79.77
CA ALA A 116 14.19 8.16 -78.49
C ALA A 116 13.44 9.36 -77.89
N GLU A 117 13.08 10.35 -78.71
CA GLU A 117 12.25 11.50 -78.30
C GLU A 117 10.86 11.05 -77.82
N GLN A 118 10.21 10.12 -78.53
CA GLN A 118 8.93 9.53 -78.11
C GLN A 118 9.05 8.80 -76.76
N ILE A 119 10.03 7.92 -76.61
CA ILE A 119 10.27 7.19 -75.34
C ILE A 119 10.54 8.17 -74.18
N VAL A 120 11.30 9.23 -74.42
CA VAL A 120 11.57 10.26 -73.39
C VAL A 120 10.31 11.06 -73.07
N ALA A 121 9.49 11.44 -74.05
CA ALA A 121 8.24 12.15 -73.83
C ALA A 121 7.22 11.28 -73.06
N ASP A 122 7.07 10.01 -73.44
CA ASP A 122 6.19 9.06 -72.77
C ASP A 122 6.64 8.83 -71.31
N ALA A 123 7.94 8.59 -71.07
CA ALA A 123 8.48 8.46 -69.72
C ALA A 123 8.31 9.75 -68.88
N GLN A 124 8.42 10.93 -69.49
CA GLN A 124 8.14 12.19 -68.80
C GLN A 124 6.65 12.33 -68.42
N ASN A 125 5.74 11.91 -69.31
CA ASN A 125 4.30 11.89 -69.04
C ASN A 125 3.93 10.88 -67.94
N GLU A 126 4.51 9.68 -67.95
CA GLU A 126 4.36 8.69 -66.87
C GLU A 126 4.87 9.24 -65.53
N VAL A 127 6.08 9.83 -65.50
CA VAL A 127 6.61 10.47 -64.29
C VAL A 127 5.73 11.63 -63.82
N ALA A 128 5.14 12.41 -64.73
CA ALA A 128 4.22 13.49 -64.37
C ALA A 128 2.91 12.97 -63.76
N THR A 129 2.29 11.95 -64.35
CA THR A 129 1.05 11.34 -63.82
C THR A 129 1.26 10.68 -62.47
N VAL A 130 2.35 9.91 -62.31
CA VAL A 130 2.73 9.32 -61.01
C VAL A 130 2.99 10.40 -59.95
N ARG A 131 3.69 11.50 -60.29
CA ARG A 131 3.89 12.63 -59.36
C ARG A 131 2.61 13.32 -58.95
N LEU A 132 1.62 13.43 -59.84
CA LEU A 132 0.30 14.00 -59.51
C LEU A 132 -0.50 13.07 -58.60
N ALA A 133 -0.51 11.76 -58.87
CA ALA A 133 -1.14 10.76 -58.02
C ALA A 133 -0.53 10.77 -56.60
N VAL A 134 0.80 10.68 -56.48
CA VAL A 134 1.52 10.71 -55.19
C VAL A 134 1.24 12.00 -54.40
N ARG A 135 1.03 13.14 -55.07
CA ARG A 135 0.63 14.40 -54.40
C ARG A 135 -0.80 14.35 -53.89
N ALA A 136 -1.75 13.86 -54.68
CA ALA A 136 -3.14 13.70 -54.24
C ALA A 136 -3.27 12.69 -53.08
N ASP A 137 -2.51 11.60 -53.12
CA ASP A 137 -2.44 10.60 -52.04
C ASP A 137 -1.82 11.20 -50.77
N ALA A 138 -0.77 12.02 -50.91
CA ALA A 138 -0.17 12.75 -49.79
C ALA A 138 -1.15 13.76 -49.16
N GLU A 139 -1.84 14.57 -49.97
CA GLU A 139 -2.84 15.54 -49.49
C GLU A 139 -4.01 14.85 -48.77
N THR A 140 -4.51 13.73 -49.29
CA THR A 140 -5.60 12.98 -48.65
C THR A 140 -5.15 12.32 -47.35
N ALA A 141 -3.93 11.76 -47.31
CA ALA A 141 -3.33 11.24 -46.08
C ALA A 141 -3.08 12.34 -45.03
N GLU A 142 -2.69 13.55 -45.45
CA GLU A 142 -2.54 14.71 -44.55
C GLU A 142 -3.88 15.18 -43.98
N ARG A 143 -4.94 15.25 -44.80
CA ARG A 143 -6.31 15.57 -44.34
C ARG A 143 -6.81 14.53 -43.32
N GLN A 144 -6.68 13.24 -43.62
CA GLN A 144 -7.04 12.16 -42.69
C GLN A 144 -6.24 12.23 -41.38
N ARG A 145 -4.94 12.55 -41.43
CA ARG A 145 -4.12 12.76 -40.22
C ARG A 145 -4.55 13.98 -39.42
N ALA A 146 -4.98 15.06 -40.08
CA ALA A 146 -5.50 16.25 -39.41
C ALA A 146 -6.86 15.96 -38.76
N GLU A 147 -7.77 15.28 -39.46
CA GLU A 147 -9.07 14.84 -38.95
C GLU A 147 -8.91 13.91 -37.73
N LEU A 148 -8.03 12.90 -37.80
CA LEU A 148 -7.75 12.00 -36.68
C LEU A 148 -7.13 12.74 -35.48
N ARG A 149 -6.26 13.72 -35.70
CA ARG A 149 -5.71 14.55 -34.61
C ARG A 149 -6.80 15.41 -33.97
N ALA A 150 -7.63 16.07 -34.77
CA ALA A 150 -8.73 16.89 -34.28
C ALA A 150 -9.76 16.06 -33.49
N ALA A 151 -10.07 14.83 -33.94
CA ALA A 151 -10.92 13.90 -33.20
C ALA A 151 -10.29 13.50 -31.85
N LEU A 152 -9.01 13.10 -31.83
CA LEU A 152 -8.31 12.75 -30.60
C LEU A 152 -8.16 13.94 -29.63
N GLU A 153 -8.02 15.16 -30.14
CA GLU A 153 -8.01 16.38 -29.32
C GLU A 153 -9.40 16.72 -28.77
N ALA A 154 -10.47 16.55 -29.56
CA ALA A 154 -11.84 16.69 -29.10
C ALA A 154 -12.18 15.66 -28.01
N ASP A 155 -11.83 14.38 -28.19
CA ASP A 155 -12.02 13.32 -27.19
C ASP A 155 -11.24 13.60 -25.89
N ARG A 156 -10.01 14.11 -26.00
CA ARG A 156 -9.20 14.55 -24.84
C ARG A 156 -9.82 15.72 -24.10
N LEU A 157 -10.35 16.71 -24.82
CA LEU A 157 -11.02 17.86 -24.21
C LEU A 157 -12.35 17.44 -23.55
N ALA A 158 -13.15 16.61 -24.22
CA ALA A 158 -14.40 16.09 -23.67
C ALA A 158 -14.17 15.22 -22.42
N SER A 159 -13.15 14.35 -22.43
CA SER A 159 -12.79 13.55 -21.24
C SER A 159 -12.21 14.40 -20.11
N ALA A 160 -11.38 15.41 -20.41
CA ALA A 160 -10.90 16.36 -19.40
C ALA A 160 -12.04 17.19 -18.78
N GLN A 161 -13.03 17.60 -19.58
CA GLN A 161 -14.24 18.28 -19.10
C GLN A 161 -15.08 17.36 -18.22
N ALA A 162 -15.34 16.12 -18.64
CA ALA A 162 -16.10 15.15 -17.84
C ALA A 162 -15.42 14.81 -16.50
N ILE A 163 -14.09 14.74 -16.47
CA ILE A 163 -13.33 14.59 -15.21
C ILE A 163 -13.49 15.83 -14.33
N ALA A 164 -13.31 17.04 -14.88
CA ALA A 164 -13.45 18.28 -14.11
C ALA A 164 -14.88 18.49 -13.56
N GLU A 165 -15.91 18.12 -14.32
CA GLU A 165 -17.31 18.13 -13.86
C GLU A 165 -17.56 17.10 -12.75
N ALA A 166 -17.00 15.89 -12.87
CA ALA A 166 -17.10 14.85 -11.84
C ALA A 166 -16.37 15.25 -10.55
N ASP A 167 -15.17 15.83 -10.65
CA ASP A 167 -14.39 16.32 -9.51
C ASP A 167 -15.13 17.46 -8.80
N ALA A 168 -15.67 18.44 -9.55
CA ALA A 168 -16.46 19.53 -8.99
C ALA A 168 -17.74 19.03 -8.31
N ALA A 169 -18.44 18.06 -8.90
CA ALA A 169 -19.61 17.42 -8.28
C ALA A 169 -19.24 16.70 -6.97
N ALA A 170 -18.12 15.97 -6.95
CA ALA A 170 -17.62 15.30 -5.75
C ALA A 170 -17.18 16.30 -4.66
N GLU A 171 -16.57 17.43 -5.01
CA GLU A 171 -16.28 18.50 -4.05
C GLU A 171 -17.54 19.14 -3.48
N HIS A 172 -18.57 19.36 -4.30
CA HIS A 172 -19.88 19.85 -3.85
C HIS A 172 -20.58 18.86 -2.92
N GLU A 173 -20.54 17.56 -3.20
CA GLU A 173 -21.08 16.53 -2.30
C GLU A 173 -20.31 16.46 -0.99
N ARG A 174 -18.97 16.46 -1.02
CA ARG A 174 -18.12 16.42 0.17
C ARG A 174 -18.28 17.66 1.05
N THR A 175 -18.40 18.85 0.46
CA THR A 175 -18.66 20.09 1.21
C THR A 175 -20.05 20.08 1.83
N ARG A 176 -21.08 19.64 1.09
CA ARG A 176 -22.43 19.46 1.61
C ARG A 176 -22.46 18.49 2.81
N LEU A 177 -21.97 17.26 2.64
CA LEU A 177 -21.93 16.25 3.70
C LEU A 177 -21.15 16.75 4.92
N ARG A 178 -20.04 17.47 4.72
CA ARG A 178 -19.30 18.11 5.82
C ARG A 178 -20.14 19.16 6.54
N THR A 179 -20.86 20.04 5.83
CA THR A 179 -21.72 21.03 6.48
C THR A 179 -22.90 20.41 7.23
N GLU A 180 -23.47 19.32 6.69
CA GLU A 180 -24.50 18.53 7.36
C GLU A 180 -23.93 17.92 8.66
N GLN A 181 -22.81 17.20 8.60
CA GLN A 181 -22.12 16.63 9.78
C GLN A 181 -21.71 17.68 10.81
N GLU A 182 -21.16 18.82 10.38
CA GLU A 182 -20.81 19.92 11.30
C GLU A 182 -22.06 20.51 11.97
N SER A 183 -23.21 20.55 11.30
CA SER A 183 -24.48 21.00 11.89
C SER A 183 -25.05 19.98 12.88
N GLU A 184 -24.95 18.68 12.58
CA GLU A 184 -25.37 17.59 13.48
C GLU A 184 -24.52 17.56 14.75
N LEU A 185 -23.19 17.70 14.62
CA LEU A 185 -22.27 17.76 15.75
C LEU A 185 -22.50 19.01 16.61
N ARG A 186 -22.77 20.18 16.01
CA ARG A 186 -23.16 21.40 16.75
C ARG A 186 -24.46 21.18 17.52
N ALA A 187 -25.51 20.66 16.87
CA ALA A 187 -26.79 20.39 17.52
C ALA A 187 -26.70 19.31 18.62
N ALA A 188 -25.81 18.31 18.46
CA ALA A 188 -25.54 17.30 19.49
C ALA A 188 -24.78 17.90 20.68
N ALA A 189 -23.78 18.76 20.43
CA ALA A 189 -23.04 19.47 21.47
C ALA A 189 -23.93 20.44 22.26
N GLU A 190 -24.83 21.17 21.58
CA GLU A 190 -25.82 22.04 22.22
C GLU A 190 -26.79 21.27 23.11
N LYS A 191 -27.29 20.11 22.65
CA LYS A 191 -28.14 19.22 23.47
C LYS A 191 -27.40 18.68 24.69
N LEU A 192 -26.14 18.29 24.53
CA LEU A 192 -25.31 17.84 25.65
C LEU A 192 -25.07 18.97 26.66
N ALA A 193 -24.74 20.17 26.18
CA ALA A 193 -24.54 21.35 27.01
C ALA A 193 -25.81 21.72 27.80
N ALA A 194 -26.97 21.69 27.15
CA ALA A 194 -28.26 21.92 27.80
C ALA A 194 -28.56 20.87 28.88
N ALA A 195 -28.39 19.58 28.57
CA ALA A 195 -28.60 18.50 29.53
C ALA A 195 -27.62 18.55 30.72
N THR A 196 -26.35 18.93 30.50
CA THR A 196 -25.38 19.13 31.58
C THR A 196 -25.75 20.32 32.46
N ALA A 197 -26.21 21.43 31.87
CA ALA A 197 -26.64 22.61 32.61
C ALA A 197 -27.90 22.33 33.45
N GLU A 198 -28.88 21.59 32.90
CA GLU A 198 -30.06 21.12 33.63
C GLU A 198 -29.68 20.21 34.80
N ALA A 199 -28.76 19.25 34.58
CA ALA A 199 -28.25 18.38 35.64
C ALA A 199 -27.41 19.12 36.70
N GLU A 200 -26.78 20.25 36.37
CA GLU A 200 -26.12 21.14 37.34
C GLU A 200 -27.13 21.93 38.15
N GLN A 201 -28.15 22.50 37.50
CA GLN A 201 -29.24 23.21 38.18
C GLN A 201 -30.00 22.30 39.14
N ALA A 202 -30.35 21.08 38.72
CA ALA A 202 -31.02 20.10 39.58
C ALA A 202 -30.16 19.72 40.80
N ARG A 203 -28.84 19.53 40.61
CA ARG A 203 -27.90 19.29 41.72
C ARG A 203 -27.81 20.48 42.67
N ALA A 204 -27.72 21.70 42.15
CA ALA A 204 -27.67 22.92 42.96
C ALA A 204 -28.96 23.15 43.76
N GLN A 205 -30.13 22.90 43.14
CA GLN A 205 -31.43 22.94 43.81
C GLN A 205 -31.49 21.90 44.94
N ALA A 206 -31.22 20.63 44.66
CA ALA A 206 -31.23 19.56 45.65
C ALA A 206 -30.24 19.80 46.81
N TRP A 207 -29.08 20.40 46.53
CA TRP A 207 -28.14 20.85 47.56
C TRP A 207 -28.74 21.97 48.43
N SER A 208 -29.30 23.02 47.80
CA SER A 208 -29.91 24.14 48.53
C SER A 208 -31.11 23.71 49.39
N GLU A 209 -31.94 22.78 48.92
CA GLU A 209 -33.01 22.18 49.71
C GLU A 209 -32.46 21.38 50.89
N SER A 210 -31.36 20.65 50.70
CA SER A 210 -30.75 19.83 51.74
C SER A 210 -30.10 20.69 52.84
N GLU A 211 -29.44 21.78 52.46
CA GLU A 211 -28.93 22.79 53.39
C GLU A 211 -30.06 23.50 54.14
N ALA A 212 -31.15 23.87 53.46
CA ALA A 212 -32.33 24.45 54.11
C ALA A 212 -32.97 23.47 55.12
N ARG A 213 -33.08 22.19 54.77
CA ARG A 213 -33.55 21.12 55.69
C ARG A 213 -32.60 20.94 56.89
N ARG A 214 -31.28 20.99 56.68
CA ARG A 214 -30.29 20.93 57.77
C ARG A 214 -30.43 22.12 58.72
N ALA A 215 -30.50 23.34 58.20
CA ALA A 215 -30.66 24.55 59.01
C ALA A 215 -31.92 24.50 59.88
N LEU A 216 -33.05 24.04 59.33
CA LEU A 216 -34.29 23.83 60.10
C LEU A 216 -34.12 22.78 61.21
N VAL A 217 -33.50 21.63 60.91
CA VAL A 217 -33.25 20.58 61.92
C VAL A 217 -32.27 21.04 63.00
N GLU A 218 -31.27 21.85 62.65
CA GLU A 218 -30.36 22.47 63.61
C GLU A 218 -31.09 23.48 64.50
N GLU A 219 -31.95 24.34 63.94
CA GLU A 219 -32.79 25.28 64.70
C GLU A 219 -33.73 24.53 65.68
N ASP A 220 -34.46 23.53 65.20
CA ASP A 220 -35.33 22.68 66.02
C ASP A 220 -34.54 21.97 67.14
N PHE A 221 -33.34 21.47 66.83
CA PHE A 221 -32.45 20.83 67.82
C PHE A 221 -31.95 21.82 68.86
N PHE A 222 -31.56 23.04 68.47
CA PHE A 222 -31.19 24.10 69.40
C PHE A 222 -32.37 24.45 70.30
N ILE A 223 -33.57 24.66 69.76
CA ILE A 223 -34.79 24.96 70.53
C ILE A 223 -35.09 23.83 71.54
N ALA A 224 -35.06 22.57 71.10
CA ALA A 224 -35.31 21.41 71.96
C ALA A 224 -34.24 21.25 73.05
N MET A 225 -32.96 21.47 72.74
CA MET A 225 -31.89 21.44 73.72
C MET A 225 -31.97 22.59 74.72
N ASP A 226 -32.37 23.78 74.28
CA ASP A 226 -32.56 24.94 75.15
C ASP A 226 -33.77 24.76 76.09
N GLN A 227 -34.86 24.15 75.60
CA GLN A 227 -36.00 23.73 76.42
C GLN A 227 -35.56 22.70 77.47
N ARG A 228 -34.93 21.59 77.06
CA ARG A 228 -34.44 20.55 77.96
C ARG A 228 -33.42 21.08 78.98
N ARG A 229 -32.57 22.03 78.58
CA ARG A 229 -31.63 22.72 79.47
C ARG A 229 -32.37 23.60 80.49
N LYS A 230 -33.38 24.36 80.06
CA LYS A 230 -34.23 25.15 80.97
C LYS A 230 -34.95 24.26 81.97
N GLU A 231 -35.55 23.16 81.53
CA GLU A 231 -36.20 22.15 82.38
C GLU A 231 -35.22 21.51 83.39
N ALA A 232 -34.03 21.13 82.94
CA ALA A 232 -33.00 20.58 83.84
C ALA A 232 -32.54 21.60 84.88
N LEU A 233 -32.38 22.87 84.49
CA LEU A 233 -32.02 23.96 85.42
C LEU A 233 -33.16 24.26 86.41
N THR A 234 -34.42 24.26 85.98
CA THR A 234 -35.56 24.48 86.90
C THR A 234 -35.74 23.31 87.85
N ALA A 235 -35.54 22.06 87.40
CA ALA A 235 -35.56 20.88 88.26
C ALA A 235 -34.44 20.94 89.33
N LEU A 236 -33.21 21.28 88.92
CA LEU A 236 -32.08 21.42 89.85
C LEU A 236 -32.29 22.57 90.85
N VAL A 237 -32.88 23.70 90.44
CA VAL A 237 -33.26 24.78 91.37
C VAL A 237 -34.35 24.33 92.34
N ALA A 238 -35.36 23.58 91.88
CA ALA A 238 -36.41 23.04 92.73
C ALA A 238 -35.88 22.01 93.74
N GLU A 239 -34.92 21.16 93.35
CA GLU A 239 -34.22 20.24 94.24
C GLU A 239 -33.33 20.97 95.27
N GLN A 240 -32.64 22.04 94.85
CA GLN A 240 -31.89 22.89 95.77
C GLN A 240 -32.82 23.60 96.76
N GLU A 241 -33.98 24.07 96.32
CA GLU A 241 -34.99 24.67 97.20
C GLU A 241 -35.60 23.66 98.17
N SER A 242 -35.98 22.46 97.73
CA SER A 242 -36.51 21.42 98.62
C SER A 242 -35.47 20.99 99.66
N THR A 243 -34.22 20.78 99.24
CA THR A 243 -33.08 20.51 100.13
C THR A 243 -32.84 21.67 101.11
N ARG A 244 -32.94 22.92 100.65
CA ARG A 244 -32.84 24.11 101.54
C ARG A 244 -34.00 24.17 102.54
N ARG A 245 -35.22 23.83 102.14
CA ARG A 245 -36.39 23.78 103.04
C ARG A 245 -36.23 22.69 104.08
N ILE A 246 -35.93 21.46 103.68
CA ILE A 246 -35.67 20.33 104.60
C ILE A 246 -34.54 20.66 105.57
N THR A 247 -33.41 21.22 105.10
CA THR A 247 -32.30 21.60 105.98
C THR A 247 -32.60 22.83 106.85
N ALA A 248 -33.53 23.71 106.46
CA ALA A 248 -34.01 24.81 107.31
C ALA A 248 -34.98 24.30 108.39
N GLU A 249 -35.89 23.38 108.03
CA GLU A 249 -36.82 22.71 108.94
C GLU A 249 -36.05 21.88 109.98
N MET A 250 -35.10 21.05 109.56
CA MET A 250 -34.21 20.29 110.44
C MET A 250 -33.37 21.17 111.38
N ARG A 251 -32.94 22.36 110.92
CA ARG A 251 -32.27 23.34 111.79
C ARG A 251 -33.25 24.00 112.76
N ALA A 252 -34.49 24.27 112.34
CA ALA A 252 -35.52 24.88 113.17
C ALA A 252 -36.01 23.93 114.27
N SER A 253 -36.20 22.64 113.96
CA SER A 253 -36.53 21.59 114.94
C SER A 253 -35.37 21.39 115.92
N ALA A 254 -34.14 21.18 115.43
CA ALA A 254 -32.96 21.04 116.30
C ALA A 254 -32.73 22.28 117.18
N ALA A 255 -33.00 23.49 116.68
CA ALA A 255 -32.94 24.72 117.48
C ALA A 255 -34.13 24.86 118.46
N ALA A 256 -35.28 24.23 118.21
CA ALA A 256 -36.38 24.17 119.16
C ALA A 256 -36.11 23.14 120.27
N GLU A 257 -35.61 21.95 119.92
CA GLU A 257 -35.15 20.91 120.85
C GLU A 257 -34.03 21.42 121.75
N ALA A 258 -32.99 22.05 121.18
CA ALA A 258 -31.91 22.65 121.94
C ALA A 258 -32.41 23.75 122.90
N ARG A 259 -33.40 24.55 122.48
CA ARG A 259 -34.04 25.54 123.37
C ARG A 259 -34.83 24.87 124.50
N SER A 260 -35.60 23.81 124.22
CA SER A 260 -36.31 23.05 125.26
C SER A 260 -35.32 22.46 126.25
N LEU A 261 -34.26 21.80 125.77
CA LEU A 261 -33.25 21.17 126.62
C LEU A 261 -32.51 22.20 127.49
N VAL A 262 -32.23 23.40 126.96
CA VAL A 262 -31.68 24.52 127.77
C VAL A 262 -32.69 25.02 128.81
N GLU A 263 -33.97 25.15 128.49
CA GLU A 263 -35.01 25.55 129.45
C GLU A 263 -35.28 24.49 130.53
N ASP A 264 -35.25 23.20 130.17
CA ASP A 264 -35.38 22.08 131.09
C ASP A 264 -34.15 21.97 132.00
N ALA A 265 -32.94 22.16 131.46
CA ALA A 265 -31.71 22.27 132.25
C ALA A 265 -31.72 23.50 133.17
N ARG A 266 -32.22 24.66 132.72
CA ARG A 266 -32.43 25.85 133.55
C ARG A 266 -33.42 25.59 134.68
N ARG A 267 -34.54 24.92 134.40
CA ARG A 267 -35.55 24.54 135.40
C ARG A 267 -34.96 23.58 136.45
N THR A 268 -34.19 22.59 136.00
CA THR A 268 -33.49 21.64 136.89
C THR A 268 -32.42 22.34 137.74
N ALA A 269 -31.63 23.23 137.16
CA ALA A 269 -30.66 24.05 137.89
C ALA A 269 -31.35 24.95 138.92
N ALA A 270 -32.47 25.60 138.58
CA ALA A 270 -33.27 26.38 139.51
C ALA A 270 -33.85 25.54 140.65
N GLN A 271 -34.29 24.31 140.37
CA GLN A 271 -34.74 23.36 141.40
C GLN A 271 -33.59 22.96 142.34
N ILE A 272 -32.41 22.60 141.80
CA ILE A 272 -31.22 22.27 142.60
C ILE A 272 -30.79 23.47 143.48
N VAL A 273 -30.82 24.68 142.95
CA VAL A 273 -30.53 25.90 143.72
C VAL A 273 -31.57 26.13 144.81
N ALA A 274 -32.87 25.94 144.53
CA ALA A 274 -33.93 26.05 145.53
C ALA A 274 -33.82 24.96 146.62
N ASP A 275 -33.44 23.74 146.26
CA ASP A 275 -33.18 22.64 147.21
C ASP A 275 -31.94 22.90 148.06
N ALA A 276 -30.85 23.40 147.46
CA ALA A 276 -29.67 23.84 148.20
C ALA A 276 -30.01 24.99 149.16
N GLN A 277 -30.78 25.99 148.73
CA GLN A 277 -31.26 27.08 149.58
C GLN A 277 -32.15 26.57 150.72
N ARG A 278 -33.06 25.62 150.45
CA ARG A 278 -33.85 24.94 151.51
C ARG A 278 -32.95 24.20 152.50
N ARG A 279 -31.97 23.43 152.02
CA ARG A 279 -31.02 22.69 152.88
C ARG A 279 -30.16 23.64 153.73
N VAL A 280 -29.73 24.77 153.16
CA VAL A 280 -29.03 25.82 153.90
C VAL A 280 -29.94 26.46 154.95
N ALA A 281 -31.20 26.75 154.63
CA ALA A 281 -32.16 27.27 155.61
C ALA A 281 -32.46 26.27 156.74
N GLU A 282 -32.59 24.97 156.42
CA GLU A 282 -32.70 23.89 157.40
C GLU A 282 -31.47 23.84 158.32
N LEU A 283 -30.25 23.89 157.76
CA LEU A 283 -29.00 23.91 158.53
C LEU A 283 -28.88 25.17 159.42
N VAL A 284 -29.29 26.34 158.93
CA VAL A 284 -29.33 27.57 159.73
C VAL A 284 -30.34 27.46 160.88
N ALA A 285 -31.54 26.90 160.63
CA ALA A 285 -32.54 26.67 161.67
C ALA A 285 -32.15 25.56 162.67
N LEU A 286 -31.36 24.58 162.25
CA LEU A 286 -30.81 23.55 163.13
C LEU A 286 -29.66 24.11 163.99
N ARG A 287 -28.80 24.95 163.41
CA ARG A 287 -27.80 25.74 164.16
C ARG A 287 -28.46 26.70 165.17
N GLY A 288 -29.56 27.35 164.81
CA GLY A 288 -30.33 28.20 165.71
C GLY A 288 -30.84 27.42 166.93
N ARG A 289 -31.47 26.25 166.72
CA ARG A 289 -31.92 25.37 167.81
C ARG A 289 -30.78 24.84 168.68
N LEU A 290 -29.63 24.50 168.08
CA LEU A 290 -28.43 24.13 168.85
C LEU A 290 -27.88 25.29 169.69
N ALA A 291 -27.96 26.53 169.20
CA ALA A 291 -27.60 27.71 169.98
C ALA A 291 -28.57 27.92 171.16
N GLU A 292 -29.88 27.81 170.95
CA GLU A 292 -30.88 27.88 172.03
C GLU A 292 -30.71 26.76 173.08
N GLN A 293 -30.37 25.54 172.65
CA GLN A 293 -30.07 24.44 173.57
C GLN A 293 -28.76 24.63 174.35
N LEU A 294 -27.76 25.27 173.76
CA LEU A 294 -26.53 25.67 174.46
C LEU A 294 -26.78 26.82 175.44
N ASP A 295 -27.56 27.84 175.09
CA ASP A 295 -27.91 28.93 176.02
C ASP A 295 -28.83 28.45 177.15
N GLY A 296 -29.76 27.53 176.87
CA GLY A 296 -30.60 26.90 177.89
C GLY A 296 -29.81 26.06 178.90
N THR A 297 -28.81 25.30 178.44
CA THR A 297 -27.90 24.57 179.35
C THR A 297 -26.97 25.51 180.12
N ARG A 298 -26.54 26.62 179.50
CA ARG A 298 -25.75 27.68 180.14
C ARG A 298 -26.52 28.40 181.26
N ALA A 299 -27.82 28.64 181.07
CA ALA A 299 -28.69 29.24 182.09
C ALA A 299 -28.89 28.33 183.31
N VAL A 300 -29.04 27.01 183.09
CA VAL A 300 -29.17 26.03 184.19
C VAL A 300 -27.86 25.93 185.00
N LEU A 301 -26.71 25.88 184.33
CA LEU A 301 -25.39 25.87 184.99
C LEU A 301 -25.04 27.19 185.70
N ALA A 302 -25.50 28.34 185.19
CA ALA A 302 -25.27 29.65 185.82
C ALA A 302 -26.03 29.86 187.15
N SER A 303 -27.04 29.04 187.45
CA SER A 303 -27.86 29.16 188.68
C SER A 303 -27.42 28.28 189.86
N THR A 304 -26.45 27.37 189.64
CA THR A 304 -26.06 26.35 190.64
C THR A 304 -24.61 26.42 191.09
N VAL A 305 -23.75 27.19 190.42
CA VAL A 305 -22.31 27.28 190.75
C VAL A 305 -21.87 28.75 190.82
N GLY A 306 -22.28 29.42 191.90
CA GLY A 306 -21.73 30.69 192.35
C GLY A 306 -20.49 30.54 193.24
N ASP A 307 -19.97 29.33 193.39
CA ASP A 307 -18.79 28.98 194.20
C ASP A 307 -17.84 28.07 193.40
N LEU A 308 -16.53 28.31 193.58
CA LEU A 308 -15.37 27.60 192.99
C LEU A 308 -14.96 27.96 191.54
N GLY A 309 -13.70 28.43 191.41
CA GLY A 309 -12.80 27.89 190.39
C GLY A 309 -12.46 28.70 189.12
N ARG A 310 -11.49 29.62 189.24
CA ARG A 310 -10.41 29.82 188.23
C ARG A 310 -9.62 28.50 188.00
N PRO A 311 -8.73 28.33 186.98
CA PRO A 311 -8.53 29.03 185.68
C PRO A 311 -8.00 28.10 184.51
N VAL A 312 -7.39 28.69 183.45
CA VAL A 312 -6.17 28.21 182.69
C VAL A 312 -6.23 27.12 181.57
N GLU A 313 -5.77 27.52 180.36
CA GLU A 313 -4.86 26.92 179.33
C GLU A 313 -4.98 25.48 178.72
N GLY A 314 -4.34 25.30 177.53
CA GLY A 314 -4.05 24.03 176.80
C GLY A 314 -5.09 23.65 175.71
N GLU A 315 -4.86 23.50 174.39
CA GLU A 315 -3.76 23.06 173.49
C GLU A 315 -3.77 21.53 173.11
N ILE A 316 -3.50 21.23 171.82
CA ILE A 316 -3.34 19.91 171.12
C ILE A 316 -4.60 18.98 171.07
N THR A 317 -4.97 18.21 170.01
CA THR A 317 -4.19 17.35 169.08
C THR A 317 -4.91 16.98 167.74
N THR A 318 -4.10 16.45 166.81
CA THR A 318 -4.28 15.83 165.45
C THR A 318 -5.00 14.44 165.46
N PRO A 319 -5.16 13.59 164.36
CA PRO A 319 -4.31 13.42 163.14
C PRO A 319 -4.87 12.87 161.77
N ALA A 320 -3.93 12.74 160.80
CA ALA A 320 -3.81 11.82 159.63
C ALA A 320 -4.84 11.87 158.46
N ALA A 321 -4.51 11.93 157.14
CA ALA A 321 -3.52 11.23 156.27
C ALA A 321 -3.97 9.78 155.89
N VAL A 322 -3.83 9.21 154.66
CA VAL A 322 -2.72 9.16 153.67
C VAL A 322 -3.25 8.86 152.22
N THR A 323 -2.38 9.12 151.22
CA THR A 323 -2.31 8.81 149.75
C THR A 323 -2.33 7.28 149.39
N PRO A 324 -1.83 6.70 148.24
CA PRO A 324 -1.27 7.23 146.95
C PRO A 324 -1.62 6.49 145.59
N ASP A 325 -1.25 7.15 144.47
CA ASP A 325 -0.55 6.75 143.20
C ASP A 325 -0.77 5.46 142.31
N ALA A 326 -0.64 5.70 140.98
CA ALA A 326 -0.22 4.91 139.78
C ALA A 326 -0.75 3.49 139.34
N GLY A 327 -1.05 3.33 138.02
CA GLY A 327 -0.97 2.04 137.27
C GLY A 327 -1.85 1.83 136.00
N LEU A 328 -1.28 1.33 134.88
CA LEU A 328 -1.92 0.76 133.64
C LEU A 328 -1.71 -0.80 133.61
N PRO A 329 -1.98 -1.66 132.56
CA PRO A 329 -2.62 -1.55 131.21
C PRO A 329 -3.55 -2.75 130.71
N GLN A 330 -4.08 -2.65 129.46
CA GLN A 330 -4.35 -3.69 128.39
C GLN A 330 -5.21 -5.01 128.49
N SER A 331 -5.92 -5.31 127.36
CA SER A 331 -6.11 -6.61 126.61
C SER A 331 -7.48 -7.36 126.49
N ASP A 332 -7.66 -8.04 125.34
CA ASP A 332 -8.82 -8.75 124.69
C ASP A 332 -9.01 -10.25 125.14
N PRO A 333 -10.11 -11.04 124.84
CA PRO A 333 -10.46 -11.61 123.50
C PRO A 333 -11.96 -12.07 123.20
N GLN A 334 -12.18 -12.83 122.10
CA GLN A 334 -13.46 -13.28 121.41
C GLN A 334 -14.06 -14.66 121.87
N PRO A 335 -14.83 -15.53 121.10
CA PRO A 335 -15.65 -15.47 119.83
C PRO A 335 -16.99 -16.31 119.77
N VAL A 336 -17.80 -16.20 118.69
CA VAL A 336 -18.46 -17.24 117.79
C VAL A 336 -19.49 -16.55 116.85
N ALA A 337 -19.42 -16.57 115.51
CA ALA A 337 -19.57 -17.67 114.50
C ALA A 337 -21.07 -18.03 114.23
N GLU A 338 -21.59 -18.38 113.02
CA GLU A 338 -21.08 -18.87 111.71
C GLU A 338 -21.99 -18.36 110.53
N LEU A 339 -21.70 -18.40 109.22
CA LEU A 339 -20.46 -18.63 108.45
C LEU A 339 -20.41 -17.99 107.01
N PRO A 340 -21.26 -18.36 106.02
CA PRO A 340 -20.90 -18.31 104.57
C PRO A 340 -21.93 -17.55 103.68
N VAL A 341 -21.83 -17.32 102.35
CA VAL A 341 -20.92 -17.64 101.20
C VAL A 341 -21.03 -16.42 100.20
N ASP A 342 -20.27 -16.20 99.10
CA ASP A 342 -19.20 -16.90 98.35
C ASP A 342 -18.27 -15.88 97.60
N ALA A 343 -17.42 -16.33 96.68
CA ALA A 343 -16.49 -15.54 95.82
C ALA A 343 -16.62 -15.95 94.30
N PRO A 344 -15.83 -15.48 93.29
CA PRO A 344 -14.67 -14.56 93.33
C PRO A 344 -14.59 -13.48 92.19
N GLU A 345 -13.56 -12.64 92.27
CA GLU A 345 -12.99 -11.79 91.19
C GLU A 345 -12.03 -12.63 90.28
N PRO A 346 -11.68 -12.23 89.02
CA PRO A 346 -10.87 -11.02 88.75
C PRO A 346 -11.08 -10.28 87.40
N SER A 347 -10.39 -9.15 87.24
CA SER A 347 -10.20 -8.37 85.99
C SER A 347 -9.00 -8.90 85.15
N PRO A 348 -8.49 -8.20 84.11
CA PRO A 348 -9.13 -7.47 83.00
C PRO A 348 -8.58 -7.92 81.61
N GLU A 349 -9.21 -7.57 80.48
CA GLU A 349 -8.54 -7.63 79.17
C GLU A 349 -8.97 -6.50 78.21
N SER A 350 -8.01 -6.03 77.40
CA SER A 350 -8.20 -4.94 76.43
C SER A 350 -7.53 -5.29 75.10
N ALA A 351 -8.32 -5.62 74.07
CA ALA A 351 -7.93 -5.51 72.66
C ALA A 351 -9.17 -5.59 71.74
N PRO A 352 -9.26 -4.81 70.65
CA PRO A 352 -10.37 -4.87 69.70
C PRO A 352 -10.07 -5.79 68.50
N ALA A 353 -11.09 -6.45 67.96
CA ALA A 353 -11.02 -7.20 66.69
C ALA A 353 -12.35 -7.16 65.92
N ALA A 354 -12.42 -6.24 64.94
CA ALA A 354 -13.32 -6.22 63.77
C ALA A 354 -12.87 -4.99 62.94
N GLU A 355 -12.14 -5.10 61.83
CA GLU A 355 -12.57 -5.67 60.54
C GLU A 355 -13.82 -4.98 59.97
N THR A 356 -13.63 -3.97 59.10
CA THR A 356 -14.34 -3.77 57.80
C THR A 356 -13.98 -2.39 57.19
N ALA A 357 -13.15 -2.39 56.14
CA ALA A 357 -12.97 -1.27 55.21
C ALA A 357 -12.42 -1.81 53.86
N PRO A 358 -12.60 -1.11 52.73
CA PRO A 358 -13.07 -1.78 51.52
C PRO A 358 -12.02 -1.97 50.42
N VAL A 359 -12.25 -2.97 49.56
CA VAL A 359 -11.52 -3.12 48.29
C VAL A 359 -12.19 -2.29 47.20
N ARG A 360 -11.40 -1.45 46.52
CA ARG A 360 -11.76 -0.89 45.21
C ARG A 360 -10.54 -0.74 44.30
N ASP A 361 -10.72 -1.25 43.08
CA ASP A 361 -10.19 -0.81 41.78
C ASP A 361 -8.68 -0.50 41.59
N THR A 362 -8.04 -1.25 40.70
CA THR A 362 -7.47 -0.77 39.41
C THR A 362 -6.93 -1.98 38.62
N VAL A 363 -7.50 -2.35 37.47
CA VAL A 363 -7.17 -1.85 36.11
C VAL A 363 -5.72 -2.07 35.69
N THR A 364 -5.49 -2.96 34.72
CA THR A 364 -4.67 -2.66 33.52
C THR A 364 -4.92 -3.68 32.40
N ALA A 365 -4.88 -3.22 31.15
CA ALA A 365 -5.04 -4.04 29.95
C ALA A 365 -3.67 -4.40 29.33
N SER A 366 -3.62 -5.46 28.51
CA SER A 366 -2.60 -5.56 27.46
C SER A 366 -3.08 -6.41 26.27
N ALA A 367 -2.60 -6.05 25.08
CA ALA A 367 -3.14 -6.30 23.76
C ALA A 367 -2.66 -7.60 23.06
N ALA A 368 -3.20 -7.76 21.83
CA ALA A 368 -2.68 -8.49 20.67
C ALA A 368 -2.85 -10.02 20.59
N ASP A 369 -3.60 -10.47 19.57
CA ASP A 369 -2.97 -11.17 18.43
C ASP A 369 -3.87 -11.15 17.16
N ALA A 370 -3.22 -11.13 15.99
CA ALA A 370 -3.74 -11.40 14.63
C ALA A 370 -2.54 -11.37 13.66
N PRO A 371 -2.35 -12.35 12.75
CA PRO A 371 -2.87 -12.15 11.39
C PRO A 371 -3.14 -13.43 10.55
N ALA A 372 -3.76 -13.20 9.37
CA ALA A 372 -3.77 -14.04 8.16
C ALA A 372 -4.45 -15.43 8.21
N GLY A 373 -5.05 -15.94 7.12
CA GLY A 373 -5.31 -15.33 5.80
C GLY A 373 -5.92 -16.36 4.84
N ASP A 374 -7.08 -16.05 4.25
CA ASP A 374 -7.81 -17.01 3.41
C ASP A 374 -7.22 -17.12 1.99
N SER A 375 -6.85 -18.34 1.61
CA SER A 375 -6.43 -18.68 0.25
C SER A 375 -7.63 -19.05 -0.61
N ASN A 376 -8.01 -18.20 -1.56
CA ASN A 376 -9.01 -18.55 -2.57
C ASN A 376 -8.44 -18.36 -3.98
N GLY A 377 -7.97 -19.46 -4.59
CA GLY A 377 -7.35 -19.45 -5.90
C GLY A 377 -8.38 -19.63 -7.02
N HIS A 378 -8.40 -18.70 -7.98
CA HIS A 378 -9.03 -18.88 -9.29
C HIS A 378 -8.16 -18.22 -10.37
N SER A 379 -7.27 -19.01 -10.97
CA SER A 379 -6.52 -18.58 -12.17
C SER A 379 -7.36 -18.82 -13.41
N ALA A 380 -7.86 -17.75 -14.04
CA ALA A 380 -8.46 -17.79 -15.37
C ALA A 380 -7.55 -17.04 -16.37
N SER A 381 -7.04 -17.77 -17.35
CA SER A 381 -6.17 -17.24 -18.41
C SER A 381 -6.98 -16.50 -19.48
N THR A 382 -6.63 -15.24 -19.76
CA THR A 382 -7.08 -14.53 -20.97
C THR A 382 -6.04 -13.52 -21.47
N THR A 383 -5.09 -13.96 -22.30
CA THR A 383 -4.28 -13.07 -23.15
C THR A 383 -3.98 -13.72 -24.50
N ALA A 384 -4.72 -13.35 -25.54
CA ALA A 384 -4.35 -13.63 -26.93
C ALA A 384 -5.09 -12.70 -27.90
N SER A 385 -4.43 -11.65 -28.39
CA SER A 385 -4.63 -11.06 -29.73
C SER A 385 -3.67 -9.88 -29.97
N SER A 386 -2.60 -10.13 -30.74
CA SER A 386 -1.89 -9.07 -31.47
C SER A 386 -1.28 -9.63 -32.76
N THR A 387 -1.79 -9.12 -33.88
CA THR A 387 -1.32 -9.33 -35.25
C THR A 387 0.09 -8.77 -35.46
N THR A 388 0.92 -9.36 -36.34
CA THR A 388 1.78 -8.65 -37.34
C THR A 388 2.38 -9.64 -38.36
N ALA A 389 2.71 -9.12 -39.55
CA ALA A 389 2.89 -9.78 -40.85
C ALA A 389 4.22 -10.52 -41.16
N ALA A 390 4.10 -11.44 -42.13
CA ALA A 390 4.91 -11.64 -43.35
C ALA A 390 6.46 -11.74 -43.37
N ALA A 391 6.94 -12.90 -43.82
CA ALA A 391 8.01 -13.11 -44.83
C ALA A 391 7.89 -14.58 -45.33
N ASP A 392 7.52 -14.83 -46.59
CA ASP A 392 8.38 -15.01 -47.77
C ASP A 392 9.00 -16.43 -47.92
N THR A 393 8.57 -17.19 -48.93
CA THR A 393 9.38 -18.22 -49.61
C THR A 393 8.80 -18.55 -51.01
N VAL A 394 9.68 -18.50 -52.01
CA VAL A 394 9.46 -18.71 -53.45
C VAL A 394 9.06 -20.15 -53.83
N ARG A 395 8.11 -20.31 -54.77
CA ARG A 395 8.18 -21.39 -55.79
C ARG A 395 7.46 -21.04 -57.11
N THR A 396 8.06 -21.43 -58.23
CA THR A 396 7.75 -21.04 -59.62
C THR A 396 6.67 -21.91 -60.30
N PRO A 397 6.13 -21.49 -61.48
CA PRO A 397 4.83 -21.97 -61.99
C PRO A 397 4.92 -22.93 -63.19
N THR A 398 3.79 -23.59 -63.51
CA THR A 398 3.52 -24.22 -64.81
C THR A 398 2.06 -23.99 -65.24
N PRO A 399 1.77 -23.55 -66.48
CA PRO A 399 0.41 -23.19 -66.90
C PRO A 399 -0.35 -24.34 -67.60
N THR A 400 -1.68 -24.31 -67.54
CA THR A 400 -2.55 -25.05 -68.48
C THR A 400 -3.44 -24.10 -69.27
N ARG A 401 -3.49 -24.36 -70.58
CA ARG A 401 -4.04 -23.49 -71.62
C ARG A 401 -5.41 -24.03 -72.06
N ARG A 402 -6.46 -23.21 -72.07
CA ARG A 402 -7.61 -23.43 -72.96
C ARG A 402 -8.29 -22.14 -73.39
N THR A 403 -8.93 -22.22 -74.55
CA THR A 403 -9.14 -21.12 -75.52
C THR A 403 -10.49 -20.42 -75.39
N PRO A 404 -10.62 -19.19 -75.93
CA PRO A 404 -11.89 -18.45 -75.97
C PRO A 404 -12.84 -18.96 -77.05
N SER A 405 -14.12 -18.58 -76.95
CA SER A 405 -15.08 -18.62 -78.06
C SER A 405 -16.07 -17.45 -77.93
N PRO A 406 -16.17 -16.54 -78.91
CA PRO A 406 -17.09 -15.40 -78.88
C PRO A 406 -18.35 -15.64 -79.74
N ALA A 407 -19.53 -15.26 -79.23
CA ALA A 407 -20.70 -14.92 -80.07
C ALA A 407 -21.86 -14.31 -79.26
N ARG A 408 -22.01 -12.98 -79.26
CA ARG A 408 -23.34 -12.35 -79.39
C ARG A 408 -23.28 -10.84 -79.67
N ARG A 409 -23.88 -10.49 -80.82
CA ARG A 409 -24.13 -9.14 -81.38
C ARG A 409 -22.91 -8.43 -81.95
#